data_AF-A0AAW2APW3-F1
#
_entry.id   AF-A0AAW2APW3-F1
#
_cell.length_a   1.000
_cell.length_b   1.000
_cell.length_c   1.000
_cell.angle_alpha   90.00
_cell.angle_beta   90.00
_cell.angle_gamma   90.00
#
_symmetry.space_group_name_H-M   'P 1'
#
loop_
_entity.id
_entity.type
_entity.pdbx_description
1 polymer ?
#
loop_
_entity_poly.entity_id
_entity_poly.type
_entity_poly.pdbx_seq_one_letter_code
_entity_poly.pdbx_strand_id
1 'polypeptide(L)'
;MDSDSLHYSLDLAAGNGLTLSSEQRAALQTSLVILKRNYKFSQVLFWGKILGIKGDYFIAQGVEEDKMRNKKSLYSLNCIDWHLLPQATKSMIADVALAAQGRFTGDPSHEYEHTETRTEGEGDEATEIEVTVKVNEASRLATTVSNVDKEVSVVPRGAFTKSPSGKVQINRSFGGLHPTEAAKLHNYLHFREPVNLKKKSILEISELNPALDFLDPLSEDIPKGSWSLQLERGGTVCVLRSLLWMGLTFFHVPQTPQHGYIYMGDGLMNLDLPFML
;
A
#
# COMPACT_ATOMS: atom_id res chain seq x y z
N MET A 1 -4.19 8.24 -1.54
CA MET A 1 -4.55 9.57 -2.06
C MET A 1 -4.62 10.60 -0.94
N ASP A 2 -4.27 11.87 -1.17
CA ASP A 2 -4.40 12.93 -0.16
C ASP A 2 -5.88 13.26 0.14
N SER A 3 -6.24 13.44 1.42
CA SER A 3 -7.58 13.85 1.84
C SER A 3 -8.05 15.14 1.15
N ASP A 4 -7.14 16.09 0.95
CA ASP A 4 -7.49 17.44 0.49
C ASP A 4 -7.87 17.45 -1.01
N SER A 5 -7.38 16.47 -1.77
CA SER A 5 -7.65 16.30 -3.21
C SER A 5 -8.43 15.02 -3.55
N LEU A 6 -9.00 14.36 -2.53
CA LEU A 6 -9.62 13.04 -2.68
C LEU A 6 -10.77 13.03 -3.70
N HIS A 7 -11.61 14.06 -3.68
CA HIS A 7 -12.79 14.16 -4.53
C HIS A 7 -12.47 14.04 -6.04
N TYR A 8 -11.41 14.70 -6.48
CA TYR A 8 -10.94 14.68 -7.86
C TYR A 8 -10.08 13.44 -8.15
N SER A 9 -9.21 13.07 -7.20
CA SER A 9 -8.28 11.94 -7.35
C SER A 9 -9.01 10.60 -7.55
N LEU A 10 -10.15 10.41 -6.90
CA LEU A 10 -10.97 9.20 -7.07
C LEU A 10 -11.45 9.02 -8.51
N ASP A 11 -11.80 10.10 -9.21
CA ASP A 11 -12.30 10.03 -10.57
C ASP A 11 -11.17 9.74 -11.58
N LEU A 12 -9.93 10.10 -11.25
CA LEU A 12 -8.76 9.74 -12.03
C LEU A 12 -8.38 8.26 -11.90
N ALA A 13 -8.68 7.63 -10.76
CA ALA A 13 -8.40 6.22 -10.51
C ALA A 13 -9.63 5.30 -10.73
N ALA A 14 -10.77 5.84 -11.15
CA ALA A 14 -12.03 5.10 -11.28
C ALA A 14 -12.08 4.09 -12.45
N GLY A 15 -11.09 4.09 -13.35
CA GLY A 15 -11.08 3.28 -14.58
C GLY A 15 -11.19 1.76 -14.35
N ASN A 16 -10.99 1.29 -13.12
CA ASN A 16 -11.00 -0.14 -12.75
C ASN A 16 -12.39 -0.61 -12.31
N GLY A 17 -13.41 0.25 -12.40
CA GLY A 17 -14.80 -0.07 -12.06
C GLY A 17 -15.12 -0.11 -10.57
N LEU A 18 -14.10 -0.17 -9.70
CA LEU A 18 -14.25 -0.07 -8.25
C LEU A 18 -14.24 1.41 -7.83
N THR A 19 -15.37 1.86 -7.28
CA THR A 19 -15.56 3.24 -6.84
C THR A 19 -16.28 3.30 -5.49
N LEU A 20 -16.32 4.49 -4.89
CA LEU A 20 -17.04 4.75 -3.66
C LEU A 20 -18.42 5.35 -3.96
N SER A 21 -19.42 4.99 -3.14
CA SER A 21 -20.75 5.58 -3.21
C SER A 21 -20.71 7.07 -2.89
N SER A 22 -21.75 7.82 -3.30
CA SER A 22 -21.87 9.25 -2.97
C SER A 22 -21.87 9.51 -1.46
N GLU A 23 -22.54 8.64 -0.70
CA GLU A 23 -22.55 8.67 0.77
C GLU A 23 -21.15 8.45 1.35
N GLN A 24 -20.43 7.41 0.92
CA GLN A 24 -19.06 7.14 1.36
C GLN A 24 -18.12 8.32 1.04
N ARG A 25 -18.25 8.91 -0.16
CA ARG A 25 -17.45 10.08 -0.56
C ARG A 25 -17.71 11.28 0.35
N ALA A 26 -18.98 11.57 0.65
CA ALA A 26 -19.36 12.67 1.54
C ALA A 26 -18.89 12.44 2.99
N ALA A 27 -19.02 11.21 3.49
CA ALA A 27 -18.55 10.82 4.81
C ALA A 27 -17.03 10.98 4.94
N LEU A 28 -16.25 10.48 3.96
CA LEU A 28 -14.78 10.60 3.95
C LEU A 28 -14.30 12.05 3.91
N GLN A 29 -14.95 12.91 3.12
CA GLN A 29 -14.58 14.33 3.05
C GLN A 29 -14.65 15.01 4.42
N THR A 30 -15.62 14.63 5.26
CA THR A 30 -15.79 15.22 6.58
C THR A 30 -14.91 14.51 7.63
N SER A 31 -14.94 13.18 7.65
CA SER A 31 -14.30 12.39 8.69
C SER A 31 -12.76 12.44 8.62
N LEU A 32 -12.16 12.49 7.42
CA LEU A 32 -10.70 12.59 7.27
C LEU A 32 -10.16 13.94 7.76
N VAL A 33 -10.94 15.02 7.64
CA VAL A 33 -10.57 16.35 8.17
C VAL A 33 -10.59 16.33 9.70
N ILE A 34 -11.63 15.72 10.29
CA ILE A 34 -11.74 15.52 11.74
C ILE A 34 -10.57 14.66 12.24
N LEU A 35 -10.26 13.58 11.52
CA LEU A 35 -9.17 12.66 11.83
C LEU A 35 -7.81 13.37 11.83
N LYS A 36 -7.52 14.19 10.81
CA LYS A 36 -6.30 15.00 10.70
C LYS A 36 -6.12 15.89 11.93
N ARG A 37 -7.20 16.52 12.41
CA ARG A 37 -7.19 17.40 13.58
C ARG A 37 -7.02 16.64 14.90
N ASN A 38 -7.76 15.55 15.09
CA ASN A 38 -7.77 14.78 16.35
C ASN A 38 -6.41 14.14 16.64
N TYR A 39 -5.78 13.56 15.62
CA TYR A 39 -4.47 12.91 15.76
C TYR A 39 -3.29 13.85 15.46
N LYS A 40 -3.54 15.11 15.11
CA LYS A 40 -2.53 16.13 14.76
C LYS A 40 -1.58 15.67 13.64
N PHE A 41 -2.12 14.96 12.65
CA PHE A 41 -1.33 14.52 11.50
C PHE A 41 -0.95 15.71 10.60
N SER A 42 0.25 15.65 10.00
CA SER A 42 0.64 16.64 8.99
C SER A 42 -0.19 16.47 7.71
N GLN A 43 -0.51 15.23 7.39
CA GLN A 43 -1.26 14.83 6.21
C GLN A 43 -2.04 13.55 6.51
N VAL A 44 -3.24 13.44 5.95
CA VAL A 44 -4.05 12.24 5.99
C VAL A 44 -4.23 11.74 4.58
N LEU A 45 -3.97 10.45 4.37
CA LEU A 45 -4.12 9.79 3.11
C LEU A 45 -5.28 8.80 3.21
N PHE A 46 -6.21 8.85 2.27
CA PHE A 46 -7.10 7.73 2.05
C PHE A 46 -6.34 6.64 1.29
N TRP A 47 -6.13 5.50 1.95
CA TRP A 47 -5.35 4.39 1.41
C TRP A 47 -6.20 3.55 0.45
N GLY A 48 -7.47 3.32 0.82
CA GLY A 48 -8.40 2.57 0.00
C GLY A 48 -9.38 1.73 0.79
N LYS A 49 -9.78 0.61 0.20
CA LYS A 49 -10.84 -0.26 0.68
C LYS A 49 -10.44 -1.73 0.55
N ILE A 50 -10.66 -2.51 1.61
CA ILE A 50 -10.51 -3.97 1.60
C ILE A 50 -11.91 -4.59 1.61
N LEU A 51 -12.17 -5.48 0.66
CA LEU A 51 -13.46 -6.10 0.45
C LEU A 51 -13.65 -7.27 1.40
N GLY A 52 -14.74 -7.25 2.16
CA GLY A 52 -15.13 -8.34 3.04
C GLY A 52 -16.43 -9.01 2.59
N ILE A 53 -16.78 -10.13 3.24
CA ILE A 53 -18.00 -10.87 2.92
C ILE A 53 -19.24 -10.17 3.48
N LYS A 54 -19.21 -9.73 4.74
CA LYS A 54 -20.33 -9.06 5.43
C LYS A 54 -20.25 -7.54 5.32
N GLY A 55 -19.04 -7.01 5.28
CA GLY A 55 -18.78 -5.57 5.29
C GLY A 55 -17.35 -5.28 4.86
N ASP A 56 -17.17 -4.09 4.32
CA ASP A 56 -15.88 -3.66 3.78
C ASP A 56 -15.13 -2.77 4.77
N TYR A 57 -13.80 -2.83 4.71
CA TYR A 57 -12.93 -1.99 5.51
C TYR A 57 -12.42 -0.80 4.70
N PHE A 58 -12.61 0.41 5.20
CA PHE A 58 -12.04 1.63 4.65
C PHE A 58 -10.79 1.98 5.44
N ILE A 59 -9.68 2.26 4.75
CA ILE A 59 -8.38 2.47 5.38
C ILE A 59 -7.91 3.90 5.12
N ALA A 60 -7.50 4.58 6.19
CA ALA A 60 -6.81 5.85 6.15
C ALA A 60 -5.45 5.74 6.83
N GLN A 61 -4.50 6.54 6.37
CA GLN A 61 -3.16 6.62 6.93
C GLN A 61 -2.87 8.06 7.32
N GLY A 62 -2.56 8.27 8.59
CA GLY A 62 -2.00 9.51 9.09
C GLY A 62 -0.49 9.52 8.95
N VAL A 63 0.04 10.61 8.40
CA VAL A 63 1.48 10.82 8.20
C VAL A 63 1.91 12.02 9.05
N GLU A 64 3.01 11.86 9.77
CA GLU A 64 3.62 12.91 10.59
C GLU A 64 4.68 13.67 9.78
N GLU A 65 5.78 14.09 10.39
CA GLU A 65 6.79 14.90 9.72
C GLU A 65 7.61 14.15 8.66
N ASP A 66 7.99 12.90 8.94
CA ASP A 66 8.65 12.04 7.98
C ASP A 66 7.58 11.36 7.13
N LYS A 67 7.64 11.55 5.81
CA LYS A 67 6.60 11.03 4.92
C LYS A 67 6.64 9.52 4.75
N MET A 68 7.76 8.90 5.11
CA MET A 68 8.01 7.48 4.92
C MET A 68 7.91 6.69 6.24
N ARG A 69 8.29 7.31 7.36
CA ARG A 69 8.31 6.69 8.70
C ARG A 69 7.11 7.09 9.54
N ASN A 70 6.79 6.29 10.57
CA ASN A 70 5.77 6.58 11.58
C ASN A 70 4.35 6.83 11.03
N LYS A 71 3.98 6.17 9.92
CA LYS A 71 2.60 6.17 9.45
C LYS A 71 1.71 5.43 10.44
N LYS A 72 0.55 6.01 10.77
CA LYS A 72 -0.48 5.35 11.58
C LYS A 72 -1.65 4.99 10.69
N SER A 73 -1.95 3.69 10.58
CA SER A 73 -3.08 3.20 9.80
C SER A 73 -4.32 3.11 10.67
N LEU A 74 -5.45 3.56 10.15
CA LEU A 74 -6.76 3.47 10.79
C LEU A 74 -7.74 2.79 9.85
N TYR A 75 -8.68 2.07 10.42
CA TYR A 75 -9.78 1.44 9.68
C TYR A 75 -11.13 2.04 10.09
N SER A 76 -12.10 1.95 9.20
CA SER A 76 -13.50 2.29 9.42
C SER A 76 -14.40 1.32 8.66
N LEU A 77 -15.60 1.06 9.18
CA LEU A 77 -16.64 0.28 8.48
C LEU A 77 -17.69 1.19 7.82
N ASN A 78 -17.81 2.44 8.26
CA ASN A 78 -18.85 3.38 7.84
C ASN A 78 -18.29 4.70 7.26
N CYS A 79 -16.98 4.82 7.10
CA CYS A 79 -16.28 6.04 6.66
C CYS A 79 -16.39 7.23 7.63
N ILE A 80 -16.89 7.04 8.85
CA ILE A 80 -17.10 8.09 9.85
C ILE A 80 -16.27 7.80 11.10
N ASP A 81 -16.45 6.62 11.67
CA ASP A 81 -15.78 6.19 12.90
C ASP A 81 -14.47 5.49 12.54
N TRP A 82 -13.35 6.05 13.02
CA TRP A 82 -12.01 5.57 12.71
C TRP A 82 -11.35 4.94 13.94
N HIS A 83 -10.86 3.72 13.77
CA HIS A 83 -10.18 2.94 14.78
C HIS A 83 -8.72 2.70 14.40
N LEU A 84 -7.80 2.83 15.35
CA LEU A 84 -6.37 2.64 15.11
C LEU A 84 -6.05 1.16 14.89
N LEU A 85 -5.30 0.85 13.83
CA LEU A 85 -4.76 -0.48 13.61
C LEU A 85 -3.47 -0.69 14.42
N PRO A 86 -3.24 -1.90 14.97
CA PRO A 86 -1.96 -2.24 15.59
C PRO A 86 -0.83 -2.18 14.54
N GLN A 87 0.39 -1.92 15.00
CA GLN A 87 1.55 -1.96 14.12
C GLN A 87 1.88 -3.41 13.74
N ALA A 88 2.07 -3.68 12.45
CA ALA A 88 2.41 -5.02 11.97
C ALA A 88 3.83 -5.43 12.36
N THR A 89 3.94 -6.26 13.40
CA THR A 89 5.20 -6.88 13.84
C THR A 89 5.52 -8.13 13.00
N LYS A 90 6.78 -8.55 12.98
CA LYS A 90 7.19 -9.75 12.23
C LYS A 90 6.49 -11.02 12.73
N SER A 91 6.27 -11.16 14.04
CA SER A 91 5.50 -12.27 14.62
C SER A 91 4.07 -12.26 14.09
N MET A 92 3.40 -11.12 14.18
CA MET A 92 2.00 -10.99 13.73
C MET A 92 1.84 -11.32 12.24
N ILE A 93 2.82 -10.92 11.41
CA ILE A 93 2.82 -11.28 9.98
C ILE A 93 2.92 -12.80 9.79
N ALA A 94 3.79 -13.48 10.54
CA ALA A 94 3.95 -14.93 10.47
C ALA A 94 2.70 -15.67 10.96
N ASP A 95 2.14 -15.24 12.10
CA ASP A 95 0.93 -15.83 12.69
C ASP A 95 -0.27 -15.69 11.74
N VAL A 96 -0.44 -14.51 11.12
CA VAL A 96 -1.49 -14.25 10.12
C VAL A 96 -1.31 -15.14 8.88
N ALA A 97 -0.08 -15.31 8.40
CA ALA A 97 0.19 -16.13 7.21
C ALA A 97 -0.16 -17.61 7.43
N LEU A 98 -0.02 -18.10 8.67
CA LEU A 98 -0.41 -19.46 9.06
C LEU A 98 -1.93 -19.57 9.26
N ALA A 99 -2.52 -18.66 10.06
CA ALA A 99 -3.87 -18.84 10.56
C ALA A 99 -4.98 -18.30 9.64
N ALA A 100 -4.70 -17.29 8.81
CA ALA A 100 -5.73 -16.56 8.09
C ALA A 100 -5.53 -16.56 6.58
N GLN A 101 -6.35 -17.34 5.87
CA GLN A 101 -6.38 -17.41 4.41
C GLN A 101 -7.78 -17.10 3.87
N GLY A 102 -7.86 -16.73 2.58
CA GLY A 102 -9.13 -16.46 1.89
C GLY A 102 -9.63 -15.02 2.05
N ARG A 103 -10.94 -14.80 2.01
CA ARG A 103 -11.53 -13.43 2.07
C ARG A 103 -11.66 -12.93 3.52
N PHE A 104 -11.76 -11.61 3.67
CA PHE A 104 -12.12 -10.99 4.94
C PHE A 104 -13.60 -11.24 5.27
N THR A 105 -13.94 -11.42 6.54
CA THR A 105 -15.34 -11.59 6.94
C THR A 105 -16.04 -10.25 7.04
N GLY A 106 -15.33 -9.19 7.46
CA GLY A 106 -15.91 -7.86 7.71
C GLY A 106 -16.22 -7.59 9.20
N ASP A 107 -15.77 -8.45 10.11
CA ASP A 107 -15.83 -8.22 11.56
C ASP A 107 -14.41 -8.18 12.18
N PRO A 108 -13.92 -7.02 12.67
CA PRO A 108 -12.60 -6.91 13.31
C PRO A 108 -12.33 -7.90 14.45
N SER A 109 -13.40 -8.38 15.12
CA SER A 109 -13.32 -9.25 16.28
C SER A 109 -13.32 -10.74 15.91
N HIS A 110 -13.49 -11.07 14.63
CA HIS A 110 -13.45 -12.46 14.18
C HIS A 110 -12.08 -13.08 14.43
N GLU A 111 -12.06 -14.29 14.98
CA GLU A 111 -10.83 -15.02 15.30
C GLU A 111 -10.62 -16.15 14.30
N TYR A 112 -9.43 -16.19 13.72
CA TYR A 112 -8.91 -17.29 12.93
C TYR A 112 -8.07 -18.18 13.82
N GLU A 113 -8.26 -19.49 13.71
CA GLU A 113 -7.52 -20.50 14.47
C GLU A 113 -6.87 -21.48 13.49
N HIS A 114 -5.59 -21.78 13.71
CA HIS A 114 -4.88 -22.84 13.00
C HIS A 114 -4.09 -23.67 14.01
N THR A 115 -4.25 -24.98 13.95
CA THR A 115 -3.56 -25.92 14.83
C THR A 115 -2.57 -26.73 14.00
N GLU A 116 -1.28 -26.63 14.34
CA GLU A 116 -0.23 -27.48 13.80
C GLU A 116 0.19 -28.52 14.83
N THR A 117 0.22 -29.78 14.41
CA THR A 117 0.83 -30.86 15.18
C THR A 117 2.32 -30.90 14.84
N ARG A 118 3.18 -30.59 15.82
CA ARG A 118 4.64 -30.68 15.69
C ARG A 118 5.13 -31.88 16.46
N THR A 119 5.90 -32.74 15.80
CA THR A 119 6.55 -33.86 16.45
C THR A 119 7.92 -33.41 16.98
N GLU A 120 8.09 -33.37 18.31
CA GLU A 120 9.40 -33.15 18.93
C GLU A 120 9.98 -34.48 19.41
N GLY A 121 11.15 -34.86 18.86
CA GLY A 121 11.91 -36.08 19.19
C GLY A 121 12.39 -36.86 17.95
N GLU A 122 13.40 -37.71 18.10
CA GLU A 122 13.83 -38.70 17.08
C GLU A 122 13.52 -40.12 17.59
N GLY A 123 12.84 -40.94 16.79
CA GLY A 123 12.53 -42.34 17.13
C GLY A 123 11.25 -42.53 17.95
N ASP A 124 11.18 -43.61 18.74
CA ASP A 124 9.99 -44.03 19.53
C ASP A 124 9.63 -43.09 20.70
N GLU A 125 10.44 -42.04 20.99
CA GLU A 125 10.15 -41.01 22.00
C GLU A 125 9.57 -39.71 21.41
N ALA A 126 9.18 -39.74 20.14
CA ALA A 126 8.53 -38.62 19.46
C ALA A 126 7.20 -38.23 20.14
N THR A 127 7.16 -37.03 20.73
CA THR A 127 5.93 -36.44 21.31
C THR A 127 5.27 -35.50 20.31
N GLU A 128 3.97 -35.71 20.05
CA GLU A 128 3.15 -34.80 19.26
C GLU A 128 2.69 -33.62 20.13
N ILE A 129 3.12 -32.41 19.80
CA ILE A 129 2.73 -31.16 20.44
C ILE A 129 1.79 -30.42 19.48
N GLU A 130 0.55 -30.20 19.91
CA GLU A 130 -0.38 -29.32 19.20
C GLU A 130 -0.09 -27.86 19.54
N VAL A 131 0.26 -27.07 18.52
CA VAL A 131 0.44 -25.62 18.64
C VAL A 131 -0.72 -24.94 17.93
N THR A 132 -1.62 -24.31 18.70
CA THR A 132 -2.72 -23.50 18.16
C THR A 132 -2.33 -22.03 18.10
N VAL A 133 -2.37 -21.45 16.90
CA VAL A 133 -2.17 -20.03 16.64
C VAL A 133 -3.53 -19.37 16.45
N LYS A 134 -3.81 -18.32 17.23
CA LYS A 134 -5.04 -17.52 17.13
C LYS A 134 -4.73 -16.10 16.69
N VAL A 135 -5.48 -15.63 15.68
CA VAL A 135 -5.29 -14.30 15.10
C VAL A 135 -6.64 -13.64 14.89
N ASN A 136 -6.81 -12.42 15.39
CA ASN A 136 -8.02 -11.65 15.09
C ASN A 136 -7.95 -10.95 13.71
N GLU A 137 -9.12 -10.66 13.15
CA GLU A 137 -9.22 -10.05 11.83
C GLU A 137 -8.63 -8.63 11.78
N ALA A 138 -8.69 -7.87 12.87
CA ALA A 138 -8.01 -6.58 12.97
C ALA A 138 -6.47 -6.69 12.80
N SER A 139 -5.83 -7.71 13.37
CA SER A 139 -4.39 -7.98 13.19
C SER A 139 -4.08 -8.46 11.78
N ARG A 140 -4.96 -9.28 11.20
CA ARG A 140 -4.90 -9.65 9.79
C ARG A 140 -4.97 -8.43 8.88
N LEU A 141 -5.90 -7.50 9.16
CA LEU A 141 -6.10 -6.27 8.40
C LEU A 141 -4.85 -5.38 8.47
N ALA A 142 -4.31 -5.17 9.67
CA ALA A 142 -3.07 -4.42 9.86
C ALA A 142 -1.88 -5.01 9.09
N THR A 143 -1.75 -6.33 9.12
CA THR A 143 -0.71 -7.08 8.39
C THR A 143 -0.88 -6.92 6.88
N THR A 144 -2.10 -7.07 6.38
CA THR A 144 -2.41 -6.97 4.95
C THR A 144 -2.12 -5.57 4.43
N VAL A 145 -2.59 -4.52 5.13
CA VAL A 145 -2.28 -3.13 4.80
C VAL A 145 -0.77 -2.89 4.79
N SER A 146 -0.03 -3.41 5.76
CA SER A 146 1.43 -3.28 5.83
C SER A 146 2.14 -3.97 4.67
N ASN A 147 1.69 -5.15 4.26
CA ASN A 147 2.29 -5.89 3.14
C ASN A 147 2.03 -5.18 1.81
N VAL A 148 0.78 -4.76 1.57
CA VAL A 148 0.42 -3.99 0.37
C VAL A 148 1.20 -2.66 0.33
N ASP A 149 1.32 -1.92 1.44
CA ASP A 149 2.07 -0.65 1.46
C ASP A 149 3.57 -0.87 1.18
N LYS A 150 4.13 -2.01 1.60
CA LYS A 150 5.51 -2.38 1.27
C LYS A 150 5.66 -2.76 -0.20
N GLU A 151 4.70 -3.47 -0.78
CA GLU A 151 4.89 -4.05 -2.11
C GLU A 151 4.40 -3.16 -3.25
N VAL A 152 3.44 -2.27 -3.03
CA VAL A 152 2.77 -1.56 -4.11
C VAL A 152 2.44 -0.09 -3.84
N SER A 153 2.97 0.51 -2.77
CA SER A 153 2.93 1.98 -2.66
C SER A 153 3.81 2.61 -3.75
N VAL A 154 3.21 3.42 -4.63
CA VAL A 154 3.90 4.01 -5.78
C VAL A 154 3.99 5.52 -5.69
N VAL A 155 5.13 6.08 -6.09
CA VAL A 155 5.34 7.51 -6.30
C VAL A 155 6.12 7.78 -7.60
N PRO A 156 5.90 8.91 -8.27
CA PRO A 156 6.73 9.30 -9.40
C PRO A 156 8.10 9.78 -8.93
N ARG A 157 9.14 9.53 -9.74
CA ARG A 157 10.51 9.95 -9.49
C ARG A 157 10.57 11.46 -9.28
N GLY A 158 11.22 11.88 -8.20
CA GLY A 158 11.39 13.28 -7.85
C GLY A 158 10.23 13.93 -7.08
N ALA A 159 9.11 13.23 -6.84
CA ALA A 159 8.04 13.75 -5.98
C ALA A 159 8.45 13.90 -4.51
N PHE A 160 9.42 13.10 -4.07
CA PHE A 160 9.99 13.14 -2.74
C PHE A 160 11.51 13.30 -2.81
N THR A 161 12.07 13.93 -1.78
CA THR A 161 13.52 14.09 -1.60
C THR A 161 13.94 13.58 -0.24
N LYS A 162 15.11 12.93 -0.20
CA LYS A 162 15.72 12.47 1.04
C LYS A 162 16.78 13.48 1.50
N SER A 163 16.64 13.97 2.74
CA SER A 163 17.64 14.85 3.35
C SER A 163 18.91 14.07 3.71
N PRO A 164 20.06 14.75 3.91
CA PRO A 164 21.26 14.11 4.46
C PRO A 164 21.05 13.46 5.83
N SER A 165 20.10 13.96 6.63
CA SER A 165 19.68 13.35 7.89
C SER A 165 18.80 12.10 7.73
N GLY A 166 18.47 11.71 6.50
CA GLY A 166 17.68 10.54 6.16
C GLY A 166 16.16 10.73 6.19
N LYS A 167 15.67 11.93 6.52
CA LYS A 167 14.24 12.26 6.55
C LYS A 167 13.70 12.46 5.13
N VAL A 168 12.56 11.85 4.84
CA VAL A 168 11.91 11.97 3.53
C VAL A 168 10.82 13.04 3.57
N GLN A 169 10.89 13.98 2.62
CA GLN A 169 9.98 15.11 2.51
C GLN A 169 9.44 15.26 1.09
N ILE A 170 8.28 15.93 0.96
CA ILE A 170 7.71 16.28 -0.34
C ILE A 170 8.64 17.27 -1.04
N ASN A 171 9.00 16.98 -2.28
CA ASN A 171 9.75 17.91 -3.10
C ASN A 171 8.83 19.01 -3.63
N ARG A 172 8.90 20.20 -3.06
CA ARG A 172 8.07 21.35 -3.47
C ARG A 172 8.39 21.86 -4.88
N SER A 173 9.55 21.51 -5.42
CA SER A 173 9.96 21.86 -6.78
C SER A 173 9.51 20.83 -7.83
N PHE A 174 8.86 19.74 -7.41
CA PHE A 174 8.35 18.74 -8.34
C PHE A 174 7.17 19.30 -9.14
N GLY A 175 7.42 19.61 -10.41
CA GLY A 175 6.41 20.07 -11.35
C GLY A 175 5.68 18.94 -12.10
N GLY A 176 5.94 17.67 -11.78
CA GLY A 176 5.44 16.53 -12.54
C GLY A 176 6.43 15.99 -13.57
N LEU A 177 6.20 14.75 -14.01
CA LEU A 177 7.00 14.13 -15.06
C LEU A 177 6.64 14.73 -16.43
N HIS A 178 7.63 14.84 -17.31
CA HIS A 178 7.37 15.13 -18.72
C HIS A 178 6.56 13.99 -19.35
N PRO A 179 5.65 14.23 -20.31
CA PRO A 179 4.80 13.17 -20.87
C PRO A 179 5.58 11.95 -21.42
N THR A 180 6.74 12.17 -22.04
CA THR A 180 7.62 11.09 -22.52
C THR A 180 8.26 10.27 -21.40
N GLU A 181 8.49 10.89 -20.24
CA GLU A 181 9.03 10.23 -19.05
C GLU A 181 7.93 9.53 -18.26
N ALA A 182 6.74 10.13 -18.18
CA ALA A 182 5.56 9.52 -17.57
C ALA A 182 5.14 8.22 -18.28
N ALA A 183 5.41 8.08 -19.58
CA ALA A 183 5.14 6.85 -20.31
C ALA A 183 6.11 5.69 -19.98
N LYS A 184 7.10 5.89 -19.11
CA LYS A 184 8.14 4.90 -18.80
C LYS A 184 8.04 4.42 -17.36
N LEU A 185 7.91 3.11 -17.18
CA LEU A 185 7.72 2.48 -15.86
C LEU A 185 8.87 2.77 -14.88
N HIS A 186 10.11 2.95 -15.36
CA HIS A 186 11.26 3.21 -14.50
C HIS A 186 11.18 4.55 -13.74
N ASN A 187 10.32 5.48 -14.17
CA ASN A 187 10.11 6.75 -13.48
C ASN A 187 9.09 6.65 -12.35
N TYR A 188 8.62 5.45 -12.03
CA TYR A 188 7.76 5.16 -10.89
C TYR A 188 8.52 4.27 -9.92
N LEU A 189 8.46 4.62 -8.63
CA LEU A 189 9.29 4.05 -7.58
C LEU A 189 8.41 3.55 -6.43
N HIS A 190 8.86 2.48 -5.77
CA HIS A 190 8.26 1.98 -4.54
C HIS A 190 8.49 2.95 -3.38
N PHE A 191 7.42 3.39 -2.73
CA PHE A 191 7.48 4.32 -1.59
C PHE A 191 7.67 3.59 -0.25
N ARG A 192 8.75 2.83 -0.16
CA ARG A 192 9.19 2.05 1.01
C ARG A 192 10.71 1.96 1.07
N GLU A 193 11.25 1.49 2.20
CA GLU A 193 12.71 1.44 2.36
C GLU A 193 13.31 0.56 1.24
N PRO A 194 14.38 1.03 0.58
CA PRO A 194 14.89 0.35 -0.61
C PRO A 194 15.53 -0.98 -0.22
N VAL A 195 15.19 -2.03 -0.96
CA VAL A 195 15.67 -3.39 -0.79
C VAL A 195 16.76 -3.70 -1.82
N ASN A 196 16.60 -3.21 -3.05
CA ASN A 196 17.51 -3.52 -4.14
C ASN A 196 18.64 -2.52 -4.28
N LEU A 197 18.47 -1.25 -3.88
CA LEU A 197 19.56 -0.27 -3.93
C LEU A 197 20.82 -0.71 -3.17
N LYS A 198 20.67 -1.46 -2.07
CA LYS A 198 21.80 -1.98 -1.28
C LYS A 198 22.60 -3.06 -2.01
N LYS A 199 22.05 -3.63 -3.09
CA LYS A 199 22.65 -4.70 -3.89
C LYS A 199 23.34 -4.17 -5.16
N LYS A 200 23.18 -2.88 -5.47
CA LYS A 200 23.76 -2.25 -6.67
C LYS A 200 25.28 -2.12 -6.56
N SER A 201 25.95 -2.21 -7.70
CA SER A 201 27.39 -2.02 -7.82
C SER A 201 27.80 -0.56 -7.60
N ILE A 202 29.08 -0.32 -7.30
CA ILE A 202 29.62 1.03 -7.09
C ILE A 202 29.43 1.92 -8.34
N LEU A 203 29.57 1.33 -9.53
CA LEU A 203 29.39 2.04 -10.80
C LEU A 203 27.94 2.51 -10.95
N GLU A 204 26.98 1.64 -10.72
CA GLU A 204 25.55 2.01 -10.78
C GLU A 204 25.20 3.07 -9.74
N ILE A 205 25.74 2.97 -8.52
CA ILE A 205 25.52 3.96 -7.46
C ILE A 205 26.06 5.34 -7.85
N SER A 206 27.17 5.40 -8.62
CA SER A 206 27.77 6.67 -9.04
C SER A 206 26.91 7.49 -10.01
N GLU A 207 25.96 6.83 -10.70
CA GLU A 207 25.03 7.48 -11.63
C GLU A 207 23.75 7.98 -10.93
N LEU A 208 23.49 7.53 -9.69
CA LEU A 208 22.28 7.88 -8.94
C LEU A 208 22.44 9.22 -8.20
N ASN A 209 21.37 10.01 -8.16
CA ASN A 209 21.30 11.16 -7.26
C ASN A 209 20.79 10.71 -5.88
N PRO A 210 21.60 10.73 -4.79
CA PRO A 210 21.16 10.21 -3.49
C PRO A 210 19.94 10.90 -2.87
N ALA A 211 19.65 12.14 -3.29
CA ALA A 211 18.49 12.89 -2.81
C ALA A 211 17.19 12.51 -3.54
N LEU A 212 17.28 12.06 -4.81
CA LEU A 212 16.12 11.76 -5.67
C LEU A 212 15.93 10.26 -5.92
N ASP A 213 17.03 9.53 -6.10
CA ASP A 213 17.08 8.13 -6.51
C ASP A 213 17.37 7.22 -5.31
N PHE A 214 16.63 7.43 -4.22
CA PHE A 214 16.76 6.69 -2.97
C PHE A 214 15.73 5.55 -2.79
N LEU A 215 14.92 5.29 -3.83
CA LEU A 215 13.87 4.26 -3.85
C LEU A 215 14.10 3.25 -4.97
N ASP A 216 13.48 2.06 -4.86
CA ASP A 216 13.55 1.02 -5.89
C ASP A 216 12.55 1.32 -7.04
N PRO A 217 12.96 1.27 -8.32
CA PRO A 217 12.05 1.49 -9.44
C PRO A 217 11.17 0.26 -9.75
N LEU A 218 9.92 0.50 -10.16
CA LEU A 218 8.95 -0.58 -10.48
C LEU A 218 9.40 -1.45 -11.67
N SER A 219 10.26 -0.91 -12.55
CA SER A 219 10.81 -1.67 -13.68
C SER A 219 11.75 -2.81 -13.28
N GLU A 220 12.22 -2.82 -12.02
CA GLU A 220 13.06 -3.88 -11.46
C GLU A 220 12.25 -4.98 -10.75
N ASP A 221 10.91 -4.88 -10.73
CA ASP A 221 10.05 -5.87 -10.07
C ASP A 221 10.04 -7.23 -10.77
N ILE A 222 9.89 -8.28 -9.96
CA ILE A 222 9.82 -9.68 -10.40
C ILE A 222 8.47 -10.23 -9.96
N PRO A 223 7.70 -10.88 -10.86
CA PRO A 223 8.02 -11.14 -12.27
C PRO A 223 7.98 -9.88 -13.16
N LYS A 224 8.75 -9.88 -14.25
CA LYS A 224 8.66 -8.83 -15.26
C LYS A 224 7.25 -8.82 -15.85
N GLY A 225 6.63 -7.65 -15.93
CA GLY A 225 5.21 -7.54 -16.34
C GLY A 225 4.24 -7.43 -15.17
N SER A 226 4.72 -7.34 -13.92
CA SER A 226 3.86 -7.14 -12.73
C SER A 226 3.06 -5.83 -12.72
N TRP A 227 3.35 -4.92 -13.64
CA TRP A 227 2.71 -3.61 -13.75
C TRP A 227 2.19 -3.37 -15.15
N SER A 228 0.97 -2.87 -15.24
CA SER A 228 0.40 -2.30 -16.45
C SER A 228 0.48 -0.79 -16.37
N LEU A 229 1.07 -0.15 -17.39
CA LEU A 229 1.13 1.31 -17.53
C LEU A 229 0.27 1.70 -18.73
N GLN A 230 -0.71 2.57 -18.51
CA GLN A 230 -1.65 3.02 -19.53
C GLN A 230 -1.78 4.54 -19.53
N LEU A 231 -1.87 5.11 -20.72
CA LEU A 231 -2.16 6.53 -20.91
C LEU A 231 -3.66 6.68 -21.18
N GLU A 232 -4.38 7.23 -20.20
CA GLU A 232 -5.81 7.44 -20.27
C GLU A 232 -6.15 8.91 -20.62
N ARG A 233 -7.41 9.18 -20.95
CA ARG A 233 -7.93 10.53 -21.24
C ARG A 233 -7.10 11.30 -22.29
N GLY A 234 -6.80 10.63 -23.41
CA GLY A 234 -5.99 11.23 -24.49
C GLY A 234 -4.52 11.47 -24.13
N GLY A 235 -3.98 10.75 -23.13
CA GLY A 235 -2.59 10.90 -22.68
C GLY A 235 -2.37 11.95 -21.60
N THR A 236 -3.44 12.53 -21.06
CA THR A 236 -3.37 13.53 -19.98
C THR A 236 -3.20 12.90 -18.60
N VAL A 237 -3.46 11.60 -18.46
CA VAL A 237 -3.32 10.88 -17.19
C VAL A 237 -2.58 9.58 -17.44
N CYS A 238 -1.48 9.37 -16.71
CA CYS A 238 -0.82 8.08 -16.64
C CYS A 238 -1.41 7.27 -15.50
N VAL A 239 -1.85 6.05 -15.80
CA VAL A 239 -2.45 5.12 -14.84
C VAL A 239 -1.59 3.87 -14.77
N LEU A 240 -1.21 3.49 -13.55
CA LEU A 240 -0.48 2.26 -13.27
C LEU A 240 -1.37 1.31 -12.47
N ARG A 241 -1.36 0.03 -12.85
CA ARG A 241 -2.10 -1.03 -12.17
C ARG A 241 -1.15 -2.16 -11.79
N SER A 242 -1.24 -2.62 -10.55
CA SER A 242 -0.51 -3.82 -10.12
C SER A 242 -1.27 -5.06 -10.56
N LEU A 243 -0.57 -6.01 -11.18
CA LEU A 243 -1.10 -7.34 -11.50
C LEU A 243 -0.80 -8.36 -10.40
N LEU A 244 0.14 -8.04 -9.50
CA LEU A 244 0.47 -8.85 -8.33
C LEU A 244 -0.52 -8.57 -7.19
N TRP A 245 -0.85 -7.30 -6.96
CA TRP A 245 -1.88 -6.88 -6.00
C TRP A 245 -3.07 -6.31 -6.76
N MET A 246 -3.95 -7.22 -7.18
CA MET A 246 -5.16 -6.88 -7.91
C MET A 246 -6.03 -5.93 -7.08
N GLY A 247 -6.27 -4.74 -7.62
CA GLY A 247 -7.03 -3.68 -6.95
C GLY A 247 -6.23 -2.41 -6.68
N LEU A 248 -4.89 -2.45 -6.75
CA LEU A 248 -4.11 -1.22 -6.71
C LEU A 248 -4.21 -0.47 -8.04
N THR A 249 -4.55 0.82 -7.95
CA THR A 249 -4.46 1.75 -9.08
C THR A 249 -3.80 3.05 -8.64
N PHE A 250 -2.75 3.40 -9.36
CA PHE A 250 -2.03 4.65 -9.23
C PHE A 250 -2.34 5.54 -10.43
N PHE A 251 -2.39 6.85 -10.20
CA PHE A 251 -2.48 7.86 -11.25
C PHE A 251 -1.40 8.93 -11.08
N HIS A 252 -0.99 9.52 -12.19
CA HIS A 252 -0.20 10.74 -12.25
C HIS A 252 -0.68 11.61 -13.41
N VAL A 253 -0.82 12.91 -13.17
CA VAL A 253 -1.11 13.89 -14.22
C VAL A 253 0.24 14.52 -14.64
N PRO A 254 0.79 14.20 -15.83
CA PRO A 254 2.07 14.72 -16.29
C PRO A 254 2.10 16.26 -16.27
N GLN A 255 3.29 16.84 -16.08
CA GLN A 255 3.50 18.28 -15.93
C GLN A 255 2.72 18.92 -14.76
N THR A 256 2.25 18.12 -13.81
CA THR A 256 1.73 18.62 -12.53
C THR A 256 2.28 17.78 -11.37
N PRO A 257 2.32 18.29 -10.13
CA PRO A 257 2.67 17.47 -8.96
C PRO A 257 1.60 16.41 -8.62
N GLN A 258 0.45 16.39 -9.30
CA GLN A 258 -0.68 15.56 -8.89
C GLN A 258 -0.41 14.08 -9.18
N HIS A 259 -0.46 13.28 -8.12
CA HIS A 259 -0.34 11.84 -8.17
C HIS A 259 -0.98 11.22 -6.94
N GLY A 260 -1.25 9.92 -7.02
CA GLY A 260 -1.69 9.16 -5.87
C GLY A 260 -2.08 7.76 -6.28
N TYR A 261 -2.19 6.88 -5.29
CA TYR A 261 -2.76 5.56 -5.48
C TYR A 261 -3.92 5.33 -4.53
N ILE A 262 -4.73 4.35 -4.91
CA ILE A 262 -5.77 3.75 -4.10
C ILE A 262 -5.73 2.24 -4.29
N TYR A 263 -5.96 1.51 -3.20
CA TYR A 263 -6.18 0.07 -3.26
C TYR A 263 -7.66 -0.23 -3.06
N MET A 264 -8.28 -0.98 -3.96
CA MET A 264 -9.63 -1.53 -3.77
C MET A 264 -9.62 -3.00 -4.17
N GLY A 265 -9.61 -3.91 -3.20
CA GLY A 265 -9.48 -5.34 -3.47
C GLY A 265 -9.70 -6.19 -2.23
N ASP A 266 -9.54 -7.51 -2.35
CA ASP A 266 -9.73 -8.48 -1.26
C ASP A 266 -8.51 -8.61 -0.33
N GLY A 267 -7.37 -8.03 -0.73
CA GLY A 267 -6.15 -8.06 0.07
C GLY A 267 -5.31 -9.32 -0.15
N LEU A 268 -5.54 -10.03 -1.26
CA LEU A 268 -4.79 -11.21 -1.64
C LEU A 268 -3.76 -10.91 -2.73
N MET A 269 -2.59 -11.52 -2.58
CA MET A 269 -1.54 -11.49 -3.59
C MET A 269 -1.80 -12.53 -4.67
N ASN A 270 -1.65 -12.14 -5.94
CA ASN A 270 -1.78 -13.04 -7.08
C ASN A 270 -0.51 -13.88 -7.27
N LEU A 271 -0.44 -15.00 -6.55
CA LEU A 271 0.67 -15.95 -6.65
C LEU A 271 0.77 -16.63 -8.02
N ASP A 272 -0.32 -16.65 -8.78
CA ASP A 272 -0.39 -17.30 -10.09
C ASP A 272 0.10 -16.40 -11.23
N LEU A 273 0.44 -15.14 -10.94
CA LEU A 273 0.89 -14.17 -11.93
C LEU A 273 2.01 -14.70 -12.86
N PRO A 274 3.05 -15.42 -12.38
CA PRO A 274 4.09 -15.97 -13.27
C PRO A 274 3.56 -16.95 -14.33
N PHE A 275 2.40 -17.57 -14.11
CA PHE A 275 1.76 -18.48 -15.06
C PHE A 275 0.75 -17.78 -15.98
N MET A 276 0.40 -16.52 -15.69
CA MET A 276 -0.56 -15.70 -16.45
C MET A 276 0.09 -14.76 -17.47
N LEU A 277 1.40 -14.52 -17.34
CA LEU A 277 2.18 -13.59 -18.17
C LEU A 277 2.78 -14.24 -19.42
#